data_AF-A0A8T3R9S2-F1
#
_entry.id   AF-A0A8T3R9S2-F1
#
_cell.length_a   1.000
_cell.length_b   1.000
_cell.length_c   1.000
_cell.angle_alpha   90.00
_cell.angle_beta   90.00
_cell.angle_gamma   90.00
#
_symmetry.space_group_name_H-M   'P 1'
#
loop_
_entity.id
_entity.type
_entity.pdbx_description
1 polymer ?
#
loop_
_entity_poly.entity_id
_entity_poly.type
_entity_poly.pdbx_seq_one_letter_code
_entity_poly.pdbx_strand_id
1 'polypeptide(L)'
;MLDFLVRLVINAAALMVAVTLVPRIRFDFGDDWWRLMLVGAIFGLINSYIRPIVSLLSLPLDLFALGLVGLLVNTAMLLLLAFVSGWLALGFQIAGWPPGQFDAEVVIYAVLAALVISLVATALGLVRRLVPGA
;
A
#
# COMPACT_ATOMS: atom_id res chain seq x y z
N MET A 1 13.20 -18.35 -24.81
CA MET A 1 12.88 -19.77 -24.48
C MET A 1 13.33 -20.15 -23.07
N LEU A 2 14.57 -19.87 -22.67
CA LEU A 2 15.07 -20.14 -21.31
C LEU A 2 14.23 -19.48 -20.20
N ASP A 3 13.79 -18.23 -20.37
CA ASP A 3 12.98 -17.53 -19.36
C ASP A 3 11.63 -18.21 -19.10
N PHE A 4 11.04 -18.82 -20.12
CA PHE A 4 9.78 -19.55 -19.99
C PHE A 4 9.97 -20.84 -19.20
N LEU A 5 11.04 -21.60 -19.49
CA LEU A 5 11.39 -22.81 -18.74
C LEU A 5 11.72 -22.51 -17.28
N VAL A 6 12.48 -21.45 -17.00
CA VAL A 6 12.81 -21.03 -15.63
C VAL A 6 11.54 -20.64 -14.86
N ARG A 7 10.65 -19.84 -15.48
CA ARG A 7 9.36 -19.48 -14.86
C ARG A 7 8.49 -20.71 -14.65
N LEU A 8 8.46 -21.65 -15.58
CA LEU A 8 7.70 -22.90 -15.44
C LEU A 8 8.19 -23.71 -14.23
N VAL A 9 9.50 -23.92 -14.10
CA VAL A 9 10.08 -24.66 -12.98
C VAL A 9 9.82 -23.94 -11.65
N ILE A 10 9.98 -22.61 -11.60
CA ILE A 10 9.69 -21.82 -10.39
C ILE A 10 8.21 -21.94 -10.01
N ASN A 11 7.30 -21.81 -10.96
CA ASN A 11 5.86 -21.90 -10.71
C ASN A 11 5.45 -23.33 -10.26
N ALA A 12 6.02 -24.36 -10.87
CA ALA A 12 5.80 -25.75 -10.47
C ALA A 12 6.35 -26.04 -9.07
N ALA A 13 7.54 -25.55 -8.74
CA ALA A 13 8.13 -25.66 -7.41
C ALA A 13 7.30 -24.92 -6.35
N ALA A 14 6.84 -23.70 -6.66
CA ALA A 14 5.95 -22.92 -5.79
C ALA A 14 4.63 -23.66 -5.54
N LEU A 15 4.04 -24.26 -6.58
CA LEU A 15 2.83 -25.06 -6.44
C LEU A 15 3.07 -26.30 -5.57
N MET A 16 4.19 -26.99 -5.76
CA MET A 16 4.56 -28.16 -4.95
C MET A 16 4.70 -27.79 -3.47
N VAL A 17 5.34 -26.66 -3.16
CA VAL A 17 5.46 -26.13 -1.80
C VAL A 17 4.10 -25.72 -1.22
N ALA A 18 3.22 -25.12 -2.03
CA ALA A 18 1.88 -24.73 -1.59
C ALA A 18 1.01 -25.95 -1.24
N VAL A 19 1.07 -27.02 -2.04
CA VAL A 19 0.33 -28.26 -1.80
C VAL A 19 0.82 -28.97 -0.53
N THR A 20 2.12 -28.92 -0.22
CA THR A 20 2.66 -29.58 0.99
C THR A 20 2.41 -28.78 2.26
N LEU A 21 2.44 -27.44 2.20
CA LEU A 21 2.29 -26.59 3.38
C LEU A 21 0.85 -26.25 3.75
N VAL A 22 -0.08 -26.18 2.78
CA VAL A 22 -1.46 -25.74 3.03
C VAL A 22 -2.37 -26.95 3.19
N PRO A 23 -2.88 -27.23 4.41
CA PRO A 23 -3.80 -28.34 4.63
C PRO A 23 -5.05 -28.14 3.77
N ARG A 24 -5.56 -29.22 3.18
CA ARG A 24 -6.72 -29.28 2.26
C ARG A 24 -6.45 -28.92 0.79
N ILE A 25 -5.26 -28.48 0.41
CA ILE A 25 -4.85 -28.51 -0.99
C ILE A 25 -4.34 -29.92 -1.28
N ARG A 26 -5.20 -30.77 -1.87
CA ARG A 26 -4.80 -32.13 -2.26
C ARG A 26 -4.52 -32.16 -3.74
N PHE A 27 -3.30 -32.51 -4.09
CA PHE A 27 -2.92 -32.81 -5.46
C PHE A 27 -2.52 -34.28 -5.51
N ASP A 28 -3.27 -35.09 -6.25
CA ASP A 28 -2.95 -36.49 -6.44
C ASP A 28 -1.86 -36.58 -7.52
N PHE A 29 -0.62 -36.69 -7.07
CA PHE A 29 0.54 -36.73 -7.95
C PHE A 29 0.60 -38.04 -8.76
N GLY A 30 -0.02 -39.13 -8.28
CA GLY A 30 0.16 -40.47 -8.85
C GLY A 30 1.65 -40.77 -9.14
N ASP A 31 1.90 -41.64 -10.14
CA ASP A 31 3.25 -41.83 -10.72
C ASP A 31 3.54 -40.84 -11.88
N ASP A 32 2.60 -39.94 -12.17
CA ASP A 32 2.59 -39.10 -13.36
C ASP A 32 3.16 -37.69 -13.08
N TRP A 33 4.49 -37.60 -12.98
CA TRP A 33 5.22 -36.35 -12.76
C TRP A 33 4.90 -35.24 -13.79
N TRP A 34 4.44 -35.59 -14.98
CA TRP A 34 4.05 -34.64 -16.03
C TRP A 34 2.82 -33.80 -15.66
N ARG A 35 1.94 -34.30 -14.78
CA ARG A 35 0.74 -33.56 -14.32
C ARG A 35 1.12 -32.33 -13.50
N LEU A 36 2.15 -32.45 -12.65
CA LEU A 36 2.69 -31.33 -11.89
C LEU A 36 3.23 -30.25 -12.82
N MET A 37 3.94 -30.63 -13.88
CA MET A 37 4.44 -29.67 -14.86
C MET A 37 3.30 -28.99 -15.62
N LEU A 38 2.26 -29.72 -16.02
CA LEU A 38 1.10 -29.14 -16.72
C LEU A 38 0.35 -28.14 -15.82
N VAL A 39 0.12 -28.48 -14.56
CA VAL A 39 -0.58 -27.57 -13.64
C VAL A 39 0.31 -26.40 -13.25
N GLY A 40 1.61 -26.60 -13.07
CA GLY A 40 2.60 -25.53 -12.93
C GLY A 40 2.62 -24.60 -14.14
N ALA A 41 2.45 -25.12 -15.36
CA ALA A 41 2.36 -24.33 -16.58
C ALA A 41 1.08 -23.48 -16.61
N ILE A 42 -0.07 -24.07 -16.28
CA ILE A 42 -1.35 -23.36 -16.20
C ILE A 42 -1.29 -22.28 -15.11
N PHE A 43 -0.74 -22.60 -13.93
CA PHE A 43 -0.53 -21.65 -12.85
C PHE A 43 0.38 -20.49 -13.28
N GLY A 44 1.48 -20.80 -13.97
CA GLY A 44 2.37 -19.79 -14.53
C GLY A 44 1.68 -18.89 -15.55
N LEU A 45 0.82 -19.45 -16.40
CA LEU A 45 0.01 -18.71 -17.38
C LEU A 45 -0.98 -17.78 -16.67
N ILE A 46 -1.71 -18.30 -15.67
CA ILE A 46 -2.62 -17.51 -14.85
C ILE A 46 -1.86 -16.35 -14.19
N ASN A 47 -0.69 -16.62 -13.60
CA ASN A 47 0.11 -15.61 -12.93
C ASN A 47 0.74 -14.60 -13.91
N SER A 48 0.95 -14.94 -15.18
CA SER A 48 1.46 -13.99 -16.18
C SER A 48 0.38 -13.10 -16.77
N TYR A 49 -0.87 -13.55 -16.87
CA TYR A 49 -1.96 -12.79 -17.50
C TYR A 49 -2.94 -12.17 -16.52
N ILE A 50 -3.36 -12.91 -15.48
CA ILE A 50 -4.38 -12.44 -14.53
C ILE A 50 -3.78 -11.47 -13.51
N ARG A 51 -2.58 -11.78 -12.97
CA ARG A 51 -1.94 -10.93 -11.95
C ARG A 51 -1.74 -9.47 -12.42
N PRO A 52 -1.25 -9.18 -13.64
CA PRO A 52 -1.13 -7.80 -14.11
C PRO A 52 -2.47 -7.06 -14.16
N ILE A 53 -3.53 -7.73 -14.61
CA ILE A 53 -4.88 -7.15 -14.69
C ILE A 53 -5.40 -6.84 -13.29
N VAL A 54 -5.31 -7.81 -12.37
CA VAL A 54 -5.73 -7.62 -10.98
C VAL A 54 -4.92 -6.51 -10.32
N SER A 55 -3.60 -6.51 -10.51
CA SER A 55 -2.73 -5.47 -9.95
C SER A 55 -3.06 -4.07 -10.46
N LEU A 56 -3.47 -3.94 -11.73
CA LEU A 56 -3.91 -2.66 -12.28
C LEU A 56 -5.22 -2.20 -11.64
N LEU A 57 -6.13 -3.12 -11.34
CA LEU A 57 -7.38 -2.85 -10.62
C LEU A 57 -7.16 -2.61 -9.12
N SER A 58 -6.11 -3.18 -8.52
CA SER A 58 -5.70 -2.94 -7.14
C SER A 58 -4.98 -1.60 -6.97
N LEU A 59 -4.31 -1.09 -8.00
CA LEU A 59 -3.53 0.15 -7.95
C LEU A 59 -4.31 1.33 -7.32
N PRO A 60 -5.58 1.62 -7.69
CA PRO A 60 -6.36 2.70 -7.06
C PRO A 60 -6.65 2.44 -5.58
N LEU A 61 -6.89 1.18 -5.20
CA LEU A 61 -7.13 0.79 -3.82
C LEU A 61 -5.85 0.90 -2.98
N ASP A 62 -4.71 0.50 -3.55
CA ASP A 62 -3.40 0.62 -2.91
C ASP A 62 -3.03 2.09 -2.71
N LEU A 63 -3.29 2.96 -3.71
CA LEU A 63 -3.12 4.41 -3.57
C LEU A 63 -4.03 5.01 -2.50
N PHE A 64 -5.27 4.53 -2.40
CA PHE A 64 -6.20 4.98 -1.36
C PHE A 64 -5.72 4.55 0.03
N ALA A 65 -5.25 3.31 0.18
CA ALA A 65 -4.71 2.80 1.44
C ALA A 65 -3.43 3.55 1.87
N LEU A 66 -2.47 3.71 0.96
CA LEU A 66 -1.23 4.45 1.23
C LEU A 66 -1.48 5.94 1.49
N GLY A 67 -2.40 6.56 0.74
CA GLY A 67 -2.80 7.95 0.92
C GLY A 67 -3.50 8.20 2.27
N LEU A 68 -4.38 7.28 2.69
CA LEU A 68 -5.04 7.32 4.00
C LEU A 68 -4.05 7.20 5.16
N VAL A 69 -3.07 6.30 5.06
CA VAL A 69 -2.01 6.17 6.08
C VAL A 69 -1.21 7.47 6.18
N GLY A 70 -0.85 8.07 5.05
CA GLY A 70 -0.19 9.38 5.02
C GLY A 70 -1.04 10.49 5.67
N LEU A 71 -2.33 10.53 5.37
CA LEU A 71 -3.28 11.48 5.97
C LEU A 71 -3.34 11.31 7.50
N LEU A 72 -3.41 10.06 7.97
CA LEU A 72 -3.44 9.74 9.40
C LEU A 72 -2.17 10.21 10.11
N VAL A 73 -1.00 9.92 9.54
CA VAL A 73 0.29 10.35 10.09
C VAL A 73 0.39 11.87 10.13
N ASN A 74 0.03 12.55 9.04
CA ASN A 74 0.06 14.01 8.99
C ASN A 74 -0.90 14.65 10.01
N THR A 75 -2.09 14.08 10.18
CA THR A 75 -3.05 14.51 11.22
C THR A 75 -2.44 14.37 12.61
N ALA A 76 -1.86 13.21 12.91
CA ALA A 76 -1.22 12.95 14.21
C ALA A 76 -0.05 13.91 14.47
N MET A 77 0.77 14.19 13.45
CA MET A 77 1.86 15.16 13.54
C MET A 77 1.36 16.58 13.81
N LEU A 78 0.28 17.01 13.17
CA LEU A 78 -0.33 18.33 13.42
C LEU A 78 -0.90 18.45 14.82
N LEU A 79 -1.56 17.41 15.33
CA LEU A 79 -2.05 17.38 16.70
C LEU A 79 -0.88 17.44 17.70
N LEU A 80 0.21 16.72 17.45
CA LEU A 80 1.41 16.80 18.27
C LEU A 80 2.02 18.20 18.21
N LEU A 81 2.08 18.82 17.03
CA LEU A 81 2.57 20.19 16.87
C LEU A 81 1.70 21.19 17.65
N ALA A 82 0.37 21.08 17.57
CA ALA A 82 -0.57 21.91 18.31
C ALA A 82 -0.36 21.76 19.82
N PHE A 83 -0.21 20.52 20.29
CA PHE A 83 0.12 20.24 21.68
C PHE A 83 1.39 20.97 22.12
N VAL A 84 2.52 20.73 21.44
CA VAL A 84 3.83 21.29 21.79
C VAL A 84 3.83 22.82 21.67
N SER A 85 3.17 23.38 20.67
CA SER A 85 2.96 24.81 20.51
C SER A 85 2.26 25.44 21.71
N GLY A 86 1.27 24.75 22.29
CA GLY A 86 0.59 25.18 23.51
C GLY A 86 1.55 25.33 24.70
N TRP A 87 2.49 24.40 24.89
CA TRP A 87 3.50 24.47 25.95
C TRP A 87 4.51 25.60 25.73
N LEU A 88 4.85 25.87 24.48
CA LEU A 88 5.85 26.86 24.09
C LEU A 88 5.24 28.26 23.83
N ALA A 89 3.93 28.42 24.01
CA ALA A 89 3.18 29.65 23.71
C ALA A 89 3.41 30.17 22.27
N LEU A 90 3.51 29.26 21.29
CA LEU A 90 3.79 29.61 19.88
C LEU A 90 2.56 30.08 19.11
N GLY A 91 1.36 30.01 19.71
CA GLY A 91 0.11 30.48 19.11
C GLY A 91 -0.48 29.58 18.02
N PHE A 92 0.12 28.40 17.75
CA PHE A 92 -0.48 27.41 16.87
C PHE A 92 -1.47 26.54 17.64
N GLN A 93 -2.72 26.58 17.22
CA GLN A 93 -3.87 25.87 17.80
C GLN A 93 -4.76 25.31 16.70
N ILE A 94 -5.44 24.21 16.98
CA ILE A 94 -6.42 23.60 16.09
C ILE A 94 -7.75 23.59 16.83
N ALA A 95 -8.77 24.25 16.27
CA ALA A 95 -10.09 24.42 16.89
C ALA A 95 -10.02 24.93 18.36
N GLY A 96 -9.08 25.83 18.66
CA GLY A 96 -8.89 26.40 20.01
C GLY A 96 -8.11 25.52 21.00
N TRP A 97 -7.66 24.32 20.60
CA TRP A 97 -6.80 23.47 21.40
C TRP A 97 -5.31 23.62 21.00
N PRO A 98 -4.37 23.72 21.96
CA PRO A 98 -4.49 23.95 23.41
C PRO A 98 -4.53 25.46 23.76
N PRO A 99 -5.25 25.94 24.81
CA PRO A 99 -5.69 25.21 26.01
C PRO A 99 -7.17 24.77 26.01
N GLY A 100 -7.87 24.87 24.89
CA GLY A 100 -9.26 24.41 24.75
C GLY A 100 -9.45 22.92 25.05
N GLN A 101 -10.67 22.42 24.88
CA GLN A 101 -10.96 21.00 25.06
C GLN A 101 -10.52 20.20 23.82
N PHE A 102 -10.11 18.95 24.01
CA PHE A 102 -9.85 18.04 22.89
C PHE A 102 -11.14 17.31 22.55
N ASP A 103 -11.82 17.75 21.50
CA ASP A 103 -13.10 17.22 21.05
C ASP A 103 -13.04 16.72 19.59
N ALA A 104 -14.19 16.30 19.05
CA ALA A 104 -14.28 15.84 17.67
C ALA A 104 -13.94 16.95 16.66
N GLU A 105 -14.19 18.22 16.99
CA GLU A 105 -13.87 19.34 16.10
C GLU A 105 -12.37 19.45 15.89
N VAL A 106 -11.56 19.37 16.96
CA VAL A 106 -10.09 19.37 16.87
C VAL A 106 -9.60 18.31 15.88
N VAL A 107 -10.12 17.09 15.98
CA VAL A 107 -9.73 15.98 15.08
C VAL A 107 -10.18 16.26 13.64
N ILE A 108 -11.41 16.71 13.42
CA ILE A 108 -11.93 17.04 12.09
C ILE A 108 -11.07 18.12 11.42
N TYR A 109 -10.81 19.23 12.12
CA TYR A 109 -9.99 20.32 11.59
C TYR A 109 -8.52 19.90 11.39
N ALA A 110 -7.97 19.03 12.24
CA ALA A 110 -6.64 18.47 12.04
C ALA A 110 -6.57 17.59 10.77
N VAL A 111 -7.59 16.76 10.51
CA VAL A 111 -7.67 15.95 9.29
C VAL A 111 -7.81 16.83 8.05
N LEU A 112 -8.65 17.87 8.10
CA LEU A 112 -8.80 18.82 7.00
C LEU A 112 -7.49 19.57 6.72
N ALA A 113 -6.79 20.02 7.77
CA ALA A 113 -5.48 20.66 7.64
C ALA A 113 -4.44 19.68 7.05
N ALA A 114 -4.41 18.44 7.53
CA ALA A 114 -3.53 17.39 7.00
C ALA A 114 -3.81 17.11 5.52
N LEU A 115 -5.08 17.09 5.11
CA LEU A 115 -5.47 16.94 3.71
C LEU A 115 -4.91 18.08 2.86
N VAL A 116 -5.11 19.33 3.27
CA VAL A 116 -4.62 20.52 2.57
C VAL A 116 -3.10 20.48 2.44
N ILE A 117 -2.38 20.20 3.54
CA ILE A 117 -0.91 20.11 3.54
C ILE A 117 -0.44 19.01 2.60
N SER A 118 -1.07 17.84 2.64
CA SER A 118 -0.71 16.71 1.77
C SER A 118 -0.89 17.05 0.29
N LEU A 119 -1.97 17.74 -0.07
CA LEU A 119 -2.24 18.19 -1.43
C LEU A 119 -1.22 19.23 -1.89
N VAL A 120 -0.94 20.24 -1.05
CA VAL A 120 0.05 21.28 -1.36
C VAL A 120 1.45 20.68 -1.51
N ALA A 121 1.87 19.83 -0.58
CA ALA A 121 3.16 19.16 -0.64
C ALA A 121 3.29 18.26 -1.88
N THR A 122 2.22 17.57 -2.25
CA THR A 122 2.18 16.76 -3.47
C THR A 122 2.30 17.64 -4.72
N ALA A 123 1.53 18.72 -4.81
CA ALA A 123 1.59 19.66 -5.93
C ALA A 123 2.98 20.28 -6.07
N LEU A 124 3.57 20.77 -4.98
CA LEU A 124 4.94 21.30 -4.96
C LEU A 124 5.97 20.23 -5.34
N GLY A 125 5.80 19.00 -4.85
CA GLY A 125 6.64 17.87 -5.21
C GLY A 125 6.58 17.54 -6.71
N LEU A 126 5.39 17.59 -7.31
CA LEU A 126 5.21 17.40 -8.75
C LEU A 126 5.87 18.53 -9.54
N VAL A 127 5.68 19.79 -9.15
CA VAL A 127 6.32 20.94 -9.81
C VAL A 127 7.83 20.82 -9.77
N ARG A 128 8.42 20.49 -8.61
CA ARG A 128 9.87 20.27 -8.47
C ARG A 128 10.40 19.13 -9.33
N ARG A 129 9.61 18.07 -9.52
CA ARG A 129 9.98 16.94 -10.40
C ARG A 129 9.94 17.32 -11.88
N LEU A 130 9.04 18.21 -12.27
CA LEU A 130 8.86 18.66 -13.66
C LEU A 130 9.81 19.81 -14.03
N VAL A 131 10.28 20.60 -13.05
CA VAL A 131 11.25 21.69 -13.23
C VAL A 131 12.54 21.37 -12.45
N PRO A 132 13.39 20.45 -12.94
CA PRO A 132 14.66 20.17 -12.30
C PRO A 132 15.65 21.31 -12.58
N GLY A 133 15.79 22.27 -11.66
CA GLY A 133 16.82 23.32 -11.75
C GLY A 133 16.46 24.70 -11.18
N ALA A 134 15.31 24.86 -10.51
CA ALA A 134 14.96 26.08 -9.76
C ALA A 134 15.19 25.92 -8.25
#